data_AF-A0A5R8VIC4-F1
#
_entry.id   AF-A0A5R8VIC4-F1
#
_cell.length_a   1.000
_cell.length_b   1.000
_cell.length_c   1.000
_cell.angle_alpha   90.00
_cell.angle_beta   90.00
_cell.angle_gamma   90.00
#
_symmetry.space_group_name_H-M   'P 1'
#
loop_
_entity.id
_entity.type
_entity.pdbx_description
1 polymer ?
#
loop_
_entity_poly.entity_id
_entity_poly.type
_entity_poly.pdbx_seq_one_letter_code
_entity_poly.pdbx_strand_id
1 'polypeptide(L)'
;MPSYNVVSAIVSKVLANSPDLPADYRDADTQTQRRVERMAETQSTTPAQIWEVIRAQHVKDKAEAKGEGGFDAAAIAKSARR
;
A
#
# COMPACT_ATOMS: atom_id res chain seq x y z
N MET A 1 -11.29 -14.71 -9.86
CA MET A 1 -10.32 -13.59 -9.84
C MET A 1 -10.53 -12.83 -8.54
N PRO A 2 -9.69 -13.00 -7.51
CA PRO A 2 -9.78 -12.22 -6.28
C PRO A 2 -9.58 -10.75 -6.65
N SER A 3 -10.57 -9.91 -6.34
CA SER A 3 -10.60 -8.53 -6.77
C SER A 3 -9.51 -7.72 -6.06
N TYR A 4 -8.55 -7.22 -6.84
CA TYR A 4 -7.47 -6.30 -6.43
C TYR A 4 -7.95 -5.06 -5.64
N ASN A 5 -9.26 -4.81 -5.55
CA ASN A 5 -9.86 -3.65 -4.88
C ASN A 5 -9.92 -3.75 -3.35
N VAL A 6 -10.04 -4.95 -2.77
CA VAL A 6 -10.23 -5.07 -1.30
C VAL A 6 -8.92 -4.83 -0.56
N VAL A 7 -7.82 -5.33 -1.11
CA VAL A 7 -6.48 -5.15 -0.52
C VAL A 7 -6.09 -3.67 -0.56
N SER A 8 -6.31 -2.98 -1.68
CA SER A 8 -6.02 -1.55 -1.82
C SER A 8 -6.77 -0.70 -0.79
N ALA A 9 -8.08 -0.90 -0.63
CA ALA A 9 -8.88 -0.13 0.33
C ALA A 9 -8.47 -0.36 1.80
N ILE A 10 -7.98 -1.56 2.14
CA ILE A 10 -7.53 -1.88 3.49
C ILE A 10 -6.12 -1.34 3.73
N VAL A 11 -5.22 -1.45 2.74
CA VAL A 11 -3.90 -0.81 2.78
C VAL A 11 -4.08 0.68 3.04
N SER A 12 -4.94 1.37 2.29
CA SER A 12 -5.22 2.79 2.54
C SER A 12 -5.75 3.06 3.95
N LYS A 13 -6.59 2.18 4.51
CA LYS A 13 -7.12 2.33 5.89
C LYS A 13 -6.11 1.99 6.98
N VAL A 14 -5.12 1.13 6.72
CA VAL A 14 -4.01 0.83 7.63
C VAL A 14 -3.02 1.98 7.59
N LEU A 15 -2.66 2.45 6.39
CA LEU A 15 -1.74 3.57 6.18
C LEU A 15 -2.30 4.91 6.67
N ALA A 16 -3.61 5.12 6.58
CA ALA A 16 -4.23 6.32 7.14
C ALA A 16 -4.12 6.42 8.67
N ASN A 17 -4.06 5.27 9.36
CA ASN A 17 -3.97 5.21 10.83
C ASN A 17 -2.51 5.09 11.31
N SER A 18 -1.67 4.44 10.53
CA SER A 18 -0.27 4.15 10.86
C SER A 18 0.61 4.58 9.67
N PRO A 19 0.98 5.88 9.59
CA PRO A 19 1.71 6.44 8.45
C PRO A 19 3.15 5.92 8.35
N ASP A 20 3.71 5.44 9.47
CA ASP A 20 4.97 4.70 9.50
C ASP A 20 4.71 3.27 9.96
N LEU A 21 4.74 2.36 8.99
CA LEU A 21 4.65 0.94 9.26
C LEU A 21 5.98 0.43 9.81
N PRO A 22 5.97 -0.31 10.93
CA PRO A 22 7.17 -0.96 11.44
C PRO A 22 7.65 -2.05 10.48
N ALA A 23 8.92 -2.45 10.66
CA ALA A 23 9.51 -3.51 9.84
C ALA A 23 8.77 -4.84 10.06
N ASP A 24 8.44 -5.18 11.31
CA ASP A 24 7.73 -6.42 11.67
C ASP A 24 6.24 -6.15 11.96
N TYR A 25 5.38 -7.12 11.63
CA TYR A 25 3.95 -7.07 11.92
C TYR A 25 3.69 -7.07 13.44
N ARG A 26 4.58 -7.67 14.23
CA ARG A 26 4.46 -7.78 15.69
C ARG A 26 4.62 -6.44 16.41
N ASP A 27 5.30 -5.50 15.77
CA ASP A 27 5.51 -4.16 16.31
C ASP A 27 4.40 -3.19 15.87
N ALA A 28 3.50 -3.63 14.99
CA ALA A 28 2.35 -2.83 14.59
C ALA A 28 1.37 -2.64 15.74
N ASP A 29 0.58 -1.57 15.69
CA ASP A 29 -0.47 -1.33 16.67
C ASP A 29 -1.51 -2.46 16.67
N THR A 30 -2.18 -2.65 17.80
CA THR A 30 -3.13 -3.75 17.99
C THR A 30 -4.31 -3.70 17.01
N GLN A 31 -4.70 -2.51 16.53
CA GLN A 31 -5.77 -2.38 15.55
C GLN A 31 -5.32 -2.87 14.18
N THR A 32 -4.08 -2.55 13.79
CA THR A 32 -3.46 -3.03 12.55
C THR A 32 -3.25 -4.54 12.58
N GLN A 33 -2.71 -5.09 13.67
CA GLN A 33 -2.55 -6.55 13.83
C GLN A 33 -3.88 -7.30 13.63
N ARG A 34 -4.94 -6.88 14.32
CA ARG A 34 -6.29 -7.47 14.20
C ARG A 34 -6.90 -7.34 12.79
N ARG A 35 -6.49 -6.34 12.01
CA ARG A 35 -6.94 -6.19 10.60
C ARG A 35 -6.19 -7.16 9.69
N VAL A 36 -4.87 -7.26 9.87
CA VAL A 36 -4.01 -8.19 9.12
C VAL A 36 -4.42 -9.64 9.38
N GLU A 37 -4.69 -10.00 10.63
CA GLU A 37 -5.15 -11.34 11.01
C GLU A 37 -6.47 -11.72 10.35
N ARG A 38 -7.49 -10.84 10.42
CA ARG A 38 -8.78 -11.08 9.74
C ARG A 38 -8.64 -11.22 8.24
N MET A 39 -7.71 -10.49 7.62
CA MET A 39 -7.43 -10.64 6.19
C MET A 39 -6.77 -11.96 5.87
N ALA A 40 -5.81 -12.38 6.70
CA ALA A 40 -5.14 -13.66 6.56
C ALA A 40 -6.17 -14.80 6.59
N GLU A 41 -7.10 -14.76 7.55
CA GLU A 41 -8.22 -15.69 7.63
C GLU A 41 -9.12 -15.65 6.38
N THR A 42 -9.55 -14.45 5.97
CA THR A 42 -10.46 -14.27 4.83
C THR A 42 -9.85 -14.76 3.51
N GLN A 43 -8.55 -14.56 3.32
CA GLN A 43 -7.84 -14.96 2.11
C GLN A 43 -7.17 -16.33 2.23
N SER A 44 -7.37 -17.05 3.35
CA SER A 44 -6.72 -18.34 3.62
C SER A 44 -5.20 -18.28 3.42
N THR A 45 -4.59 -17.21 3.92
CA THR A 45 -3.16 -16.89 3.81
C THR A 45 -2.60 -16.61 5.21
N THR A 46 -1.33 -16.25 5.30
CA THR A 46 -0.68 -15.94 6.58
C THR A 46 -0.65 -14.43 6.83
N PRO A 47 -0.71 -13.98 8.09
CA PRO A 47 -0.57 -12.56 8.44
C PRO A 47 0.72 -11.94 7.90
N ALA A 48 1.82 -12.71 7.88
CA ALA A 48 3.11 -12.29 7.34
C ALA A 48 3.03 -11.97 5.83
N GLN A 49 2.35 -12.79 5.03
CA GLN A 49 2.16 -12.55 3.60
C GLN A 49 1.32 -11.30 3.34
N ILE A 50 0.24 -11.10 4.11
CA ILE A 50 -0.55 -9.86 4.04
C ILE A 50 0.31 -8.65 4.42
N TRP A 51 1.14 -8.77 5.45
CA TRP A 51 2.02 -7.69 5.89
C TRP A 51 3.05 -7.28 4.83
N GLU A 52 3.64 -8.25 4.13
CA GLU A 52 4.54 -7.97 3.00
C GLU A 52 3.85 -7.19 1.89
N VAL A 53 2.63 -7.57 1.52
CA VAL A 53 1.85 -6.86 0.49
C VAL A 53 1.57 -5.42 0.92
N ILE A 54 1.18 -5.22 2.19
CA ILE A 54 0.92 -3.88 2.73
C ILE A 54 2.19 -3.03 2.69
N ARG A 55 3.34 -3.56 3.11
CA ARG A 55 4.62 -2.84 3.06
C ARG A 55 5.05 -2.50 1.64
N ALA A 56 4.93 -3.45 0.70
CA ALA A 56 5.28 -3.22 -0.71
C ALA A 56 4.42 -2.10 -1.31
N GLN A 57 3.12 -2.09 -1.01
CA GLN A 57 2.23 -1.02 -1.46
C GLN A 57 2.55 0.31 -0.78
N HIS A 58 2.89 0.32 0.51
CA HIS A 58 3.28 1.55 1.21
C HIS A 58 4.55 2.20 0.63
N VAL A 59 5.55 1.39 0.29
CA VAL A 59 6.77 1.87 -0.36
C VAL A 59 6.45 2.49 -1.72
N LYS A 60 5.58 1.82 -2.50
CA LYS A 60 5.11 2.32 -3.78
C LYS A 60 4.34 3.65 -3.64
N ASP A 61 3.41 3.72 -2.69
CA ASP A 61 2.62 4.94 -2.41
C ASP A 61 3.53 6.09 -1.94
N LYS A 62 4.53 5.81 -1.09
CA LYS A 62 5.54 6.80 -0.68
C LYS A 62 6.41 7.27 -1.85
N ALA A 63 6.75 6.40 -2.79
CA ALA A 63 7.49 6.76 -4.00
C ALA A 63 6.64 7.61 -4.95
N GLU A 64 5.37 7.24 -5.16
CA GLU A 64 4.42 8.02 -5.96
C GLU A 64 4.12 9.40 -5.34
N ALA A 65 3.89 9.45 -4.02
CA ALA A 65 3.64 10.69 -3.29
C ALA A 65 4.85 11.63 -3.24
N LYS A 66 6.08 11.11 -3.36
CA LYS A 66 7.32 11.90 -3.47
C LYS A 66 7.58 12.44 -4.89
N GLY A 67 6.67 12.21 -5.84
CA GLY A 67 6.73 12.84 -7.16
C GLY A 67 7.57 12.11 -8.19
N GLU A 68 7.89 10.82 -7.99
CA GLU A 68 8.55 10.00 -9.02
C GLU A 68 7.54 9.41 -10.03
N GLY A 69 6.24 9.54 -9.77
CA GLY A 69 5.16 9.30 -10.74
C GLY A 69 4.83 10.55 -11.56
N GLY A 70 5.85 11.24 -12.08
CA GLY A 70 5.69 12.50 -12.80
C GLY A 70 4.85 12.32 -14.06
N PHE A 71 3.56 12.70 -14.00
CA PHE A 71 2.90 13.24 -15.18
C PHE A 71 3.53 14.60 -15.45
N ASP A 72 4.65 14.60 -16.18
CA ASP A 72 5.32 15.81 -16.62
C ASP A 72 4.54 16.40 -17.79
N ALA A 73 3.49 17.16 -17.46
CA ALA A 73 2.69 17.90 -18.44
C ALA A 73 3.56 18.84 -19.30
N ALA A 74 4.71 19.30 -18.78
CA ALA A 74 5.64 20.14 -19.51
C ALA A 74 6.48 19.35 -20.52
N ALA A 75 6.85 18.10 -20.22
CA ALA A 75 7.51 17.20 -21.18
C ALA A 75 6.61 16.88 -22.39
N ILE A 76 5.33 16.58 -22.14
CA ILE A 76 4.34 16.28 -23.20
C ILE A 76 4.10 17.52 -24.09
N ALA A 77 3.99 18.71 -23.49
CA ALA A 77 3.80 19.96 -24.22
C ALA A 77 5.01 20.32 -25.13
N LYS A 78 6.23 19.93 -24.75
CA LYS A 78 7.43 20.17 -25.56
C LYS A 78 7.53 19.24 -26.77
N SER A 79 7.04 18.00 -26.67
CA SER A 79 6.97 17.06 -27.80
C SER A 79 5.90 17.42 -28.84
N ALA A 80 4.83 18.13 -28.45
CA ALA A 80 3.74 18.49 -29.37
C ALA A 80 4.03 19.72 -30.27
N ARG A 81 5.16 20.41 -30.06
CA ARG A 81 5.60 21.56 -30.89
C ARG A 81 6.70 21.20 -31.88
N ARG A 82 6.97 19.92 -32.11
CA ARG A 82 7.95 19.43 -33.09
C ARG A 82 7.27 18.92 -34.34
#